data_AF-A0A8J1YP44-F1
#
_entry.id   AF-A0A8J1YP44-F1
#
_cell.length_a   1.000
_cell.length_b   1.000
_cell.length_c   1.000
_cell.angle_alpha   90.00
_cell.angle_beta   90.00
_cell.angle_gamma   90.00
#
_symmetry.space_group_name_H-M   'P 1'
#
loop_
_entity.id
_entity.type
_entity.pdbx_description
1 polymer ?
#
loop_
_entity_poly.entity_id
_entity_poly.type
_entity_poly.pdbx_seq_one_letter_code
_entity_poly.pdbx_strand_id
1 'polypeptide(L)'
;MSNHGFLVLLVSIIGLVSQARGAIRGVNLGGWLLTEPCAARRISPSIYSSGGLDEWSLCNELGKGDCLSTLKAHWDSFYTRDDFLAIKAAGLNALRIPIGYWAVDLLDYEPYVSGQYPYLIQAVNWAQEIGGISVLIDLHGAPGSQNGQDNSGLIGPVLFQTNTTNSDRTLRVLQNLTQEFSRDVYGIEILNEPRVTPGNFTMTELKSFYTAAASTMRAVLPDAFYGPSYWAEYTPEQASAASPAIGLTLDTHQYYAFSPLNDLPHNVILDSICNVSQLLKSISSGIPLTVVGEWSLETGNAPNSTSSAQNGQDTQEKRTWLRLLFEAQLAAYSPNAPDQPSIGWFFWAWKTEDDIDTWSYRHGIALGYIPSDVSNSSQLVFPILASGCVDSSFNYTAPSKAGVSAAERKEINRCFGLLALMSAVTWWNLGTIAKF
;
A
#
# COMPACT_ATOMS: atom_id res chain seq x y z
N MET A 1 21.51 -34.90 -17.10
CA MET A 1 21.26 -34.50 -15.70
C MET A 1 20.25 -33.36 -15.73
N SER A 2 19.30 -33.38 -14.80
CA SER A 2 17.90 -33.04 -15.01
C SER A 2 17.57 -31.55 -15.24
N ASN A 3 16.73 -31.28 -16.24
CA ASN A 3 16.00 -30.03 -16.54
C ASN A 3 14.98 -29.70 -15.43
N HIS A 4 15.43 -29.22 -14.27
CA HIS A 4 14.54 -28.78 -13.18
C HIS A 4 14.61 -27.27 -12.88
N GLY A 5 15.37 -26.49 -13.66
CA GLY A 5 15.54 -25.04 -13.42
C GLY A 5 14.51 -24.12 -14.09
N PHE A 6 13.75 -24.58 -15.08
CA PHE A 6 12.91 -23.70 -15.91
C PHE A 6 11.41 -23.66 -15.53
N LEU A 7 10.94 -24.59 -14.69
CA LEU A 7 9.51 -24.70 -14.35
C LEU A 7 9.11 -23.95 -13.07
N VAL A 8 10.08 -23.43 -12.29
CA VAL A 8 9.81 -22.62 -11.09
C VAL A 8 9.54 -21.16 -11.46
N LEU A 9 9.81 -20.75 -12.70
CA LEU A 9 9.82 -19.33 -13.06
C LEU A 9 8.45 -18.71 -13.35
N LEU A 10 7.34 -19.44 -13.52
CA LEU A 10 6.06 -18.85 -13.97
C LEU A 10 5.10 -18.38 -12.85
N VAL A 11 5.44 -18.61 -11.58
CA VAL A 11 4.42 -18.79 -10.53
C VAL A 11 4.25 -17.59 -9.58
N SER A 12 5.08 -16.53 -9.59
CA SER A 12 5.02 -15.52 -8.51
C SER A 12 3.83 -14.54 -8.55
N ILE A 13 3.52 -13.88 -9.68
CA ILE A 13 2.35 -12.94 -9.75
C ILE A 13 1.08 -13.65 -10.26
N ILE A 14 1.22 -14.64 -11.14
CA ILE A 14 0.15 -15.61 -11.38
C ILE A 14 -0.19 -16.31 -10.06
N GLY A 15 0.75 -16.50 -9.14
CA GLY A 15 0.55 -16.93 -7.75
C GLY A 15 -0.24 -15.93 -6.92
N LEU A 16 0.14 -14.64 -6.89
CA LEU A 16 -0.66 -13.58 -6.27
C LEU A 16 -2.12 -13.57 -6.77
N VAL A 17 -2.33 -13.62 -8.08
CA VAL A 17 -3.67 -13.59 -8.71
C VAL A 17 -4.42 -14.93 -8.57
N SER A 18 -3.73 -16.07 -8.69
CA SER A 18 -4.31 -17.41 -8.56
C SER A 18 -4.63 -17.79 -7.12
N GLN A 19 -3.84 -17.31 -6.16
CA GLN A 19 -4.08 -17.48 -4.73
C GLN A 19 -5.12 -16.47 -4.21
N ALA A 20 -5.16 -15.25 -4.77
CA ALA A 20 -6.24 -14.27 -4.54
C ALA A 20 -7.60 -14.71 -5.10
N ARG A 21 -7.65 -15.75 -5.94
CA ARG A 21 -8.86 -16.22 -6.64
C ARG A 21 -9.65 -15.05 -7.26
N GLY A 22 -8.97 -14.12 -7.93
CA GLY A 22 -9.61 -12.94 -8.52
C GLY A 22 -8.77 -11.66 -8.42
N ALA A 23 -9.43 -10.52 -8.50
CA ALA A 23 -8.81 -9.20 -8.37
C ALA A 23 -8.10 -9.01 -7.03
N ILE A 24 -6.97 -8.29 -7.05
CA ILE A 24 -6.29 -7.81 -5.85
C ILE A 24 -7.18 -6.78 -5.14
N ARG A 25 -7.46 -7.03 -3.87
CA ARG A 25 -8.19 -6.16 -2.96
C ARG A 25 -7.37 -6.03 -1.69
N GLY A 26 -6.48 -5.05 -1.67
CA GLY A 26 -5.49 -4.94 -0.62
C GLY A 26 -5.51 -3.61 0.13
N VAL A 27 -4.68 -3.57 1.16
CA VAL A 27 -4.39 -2.36 1.94
C VAL A 27 -2.88 -2.27 2.17
N ASN A 28 -2.41 -1.04 2.29
CA ASN A 28 -1.04 -0.74 2.68
C ASN A 28 -0.88 -0.79 4.20
N LEU A 29 0.23 -1.37 4.66
CA LEU A 29 0.68 -1.28 6.05
C LEU A 29 1.63 -0.08 6.24
N GLY A 30 1.20 1.09 5.74
CA GLY A 30 1.97 2.33 5.77
C GLY A 30 2.26 2.82 7.19
N GLY A 31 3.36 3.56 7.35
CA GLY A 31 3.84 4.09 8.64
C GLY A 31 4.34 3.04 9.64
N TRP A 32 4.55 1.78 9.26
CA TRP A 32 5.00 0.72 10.17
C TRP A 32 6.53 0.51 10.17
N LEU A 33 7.06 -0.16 9.14
CA LEU A 33 8.49 -0.48 9.02
C LEU A 33 9.30 0.64 8.36
N LEU A 34 8.61 1.57 7.71
CA LEU A 34 9.08 2.90 7.36
C LEU A 34 8.06 3.87 7.94
N THR A 35 8.53 4.84 8.71
CA THR A 35 7.67 5.76 9.43
C THR A 35 7.36 7.02 8.64
N GLU A 36 6.13 7.52 8.78
CA GLU A 36 5.63 8.66 8.01
C GLU A 36 5.05 9.73 8.94
N PRO A 37 5.80 10.81 9.17
CA PRO A 37 5.37 11.92 10.03
C PRO A 37 4.29 12.76 9.38
N CYS A 38 4.24 12.78 8.03
CA CYS A 38 3.59 13.76 7.18
C CYS A 38 2.44 14.51 7.87
N ALA A 39 2.61 15.82 8.07
CA ALA A 39 1.61 16.68 8.72
C ALA A 39 0.20 16.58 8.08
N ALA A 40 0.15 16.17 6.81
CA ALA A 40 -1.08 15.97 6.06
C ALA A 40 -1.77 14.61 6.31
N ARG A 41 -1.00 13.51 6.43
CA ARG A 41 -1.55 12.15 6.54
C ARG A 41 -1.60 11.63 7.98
N ARG A 42 -0.73 12.15 8.86
CA ARG A 42 -0.61 11.77 10.28
C ARG A 42 -0.69 10.26 10.50
N ILE A 43 0.12 9.50 9.75
CA ILE A 43 0.10 8.04 9.82
C ILE A 43 0.71 7.56 11.13
N SER A 44 1.91 8.05 11.49
CA SER A 44 2.58 7.75 12.75
C SER A 44 3.16 9.00 13.45
N PRO A 45 2.35 10.03 13.78
CA PRO A 45 2.84 11.31 14.32
C PRO A 45 3.43 11.20 15.73
N SER A 46 3.00 10.24 16.56
CA SER A 46 3.42 10.16 17.97
C SER A 46 4.91 9.97 18.17
N ILE A 47 5.57 9.25 17.24
CA ILE A 47 7.01 8.97 17.31
C ILE A 47 7.86 10.23 17.06
N TYR A 48 7.29 11.27 16.44
CA TYR A 48 7.97 12.53 16.10
C TYR A 48 7.77 13.63 17.13
N SER A 49 7.32 13.27 18.34
CA SER A 49 7.09 14.24 19.43
C SER A 49 8.36 14.99 19.87
N SER A 50 9.54 14.41 19.62
CA SER A 50 10.85 15.04 19.86
C SER A 50 11.30 16.01 18.77
N GLY A 51 10.67 15.96 17.59
CA GLY A 51 11.13 16.63 16.37
C GLY A 51 11.38 15.64 15.23
N GLY A 52 12.05 16.11 14.17
CA GLY A 52 12.22 15.37 12.92
C GLY A 52 11.08 15.57 11.92
N LEU A 53 11.45 15.61 10.65
CA LEU A 53 10.52 15.72 9.51
C LEU A 53 10.46 14.41 8.70
N ASP A 54 11.34 13.45 9.00
CA ASP A 54 11.49 12.15 8.37
C ASP A 54 12.23 11.19 9.33
N GLU A 55 12.27 9.89 9.02
CA GLU A 55 12.94 8.90 9.89
C GLU A 55 14.46 9.18 10.05
N TRP A 56 15.12 9.75 9.04
CA TRP A 56 16.53 10.16 9.12
C TRP A 56 16.76 11.21 10.21
N SER A 57 16.00 12.30 10.16
CA SER A 57 16.09 13.42 11.11
C SER A 57 15.63 13.00 12.51
N LEU A 58 14.60 12.16 12.62
CA LEU A 58 14.17 11.57 13.89
C LEU A 58 15.32 10.83 14.58
N CYS A 59 15.95 9.88 13.88
CA CYS A 59 17.06 9.13 14.47
C CYS A 59 18.31 9.99 14.70
N ASN A 60 18.53 11.04 13.89
CA ASN A 60 19.62 11.97 14.12
C ASN A 60 19.42 12.83 15.38
N GLU A 61 18.18 13.22 15.68
CA GLU A 61 17.83 13.97 16.87
C GLU A 61 17.86 13.11 18.15
N LEU A 62 17.31 11.89 18.09
CA LEU A 62 17.28 10.98 19.23
C LEU A 62 18.63 10.29 19.50
N GLY A 63 19.42 10.06 18.45
CA GLY A 63 20.55 9.15 18.49
C GLY A 63 20.12 7.67 18.42
N LYS A 64 21.05 6.79 18.01
CA LYS A 64 20.75 5.39 17.66
C LYS A 64 20.08 4.58 18.78
N GLY A 65 20.46 4.78 20.04
CA GLY A 65 19.90 4.03 21.18
C GLY A 65 18.42 4.35 21.41
N ASP A 66 18.11 5.63 21.55
CA ASP A 66 16.74 6.09 21.79
C ASP A 66 15.87 5.93 20.54
N CYS A 67 16.43 6.13 19.33
CA CYS A 67 15.70 5.85 18.09
C CYS A 67 15.28 4.38 18.01
N LEU A 68 16.19 3.44 18.31
CA LEU A 68 15.85 2.01 18.32
C LEU A 68 14.78 1.69 19.36
N SER A 69 14.86 2.25 20.57
CA SER A 69 13.84 2.03 21.60
C SER A 69 12.48 2.54 21.17
N THR A 70 12.42 3.75 20.60
CA THR A 70 11.19 4.37 20.08
C THR A 70 10.58 3.57 18.95
N LEU A 71 11.38 3.23 17.93
CA LEU A 71 10.90 2.48 16.77
C LEU A 71 10.53 1.05 17.13
N LYS A 72 11.24 0.39 18.05
CA LYS A 72 10.85 -0.95 18.50
C LYS A 72 9.48 -0.94 19.19
N ALA A 73 9.23 0.04 20.07
CA ALA A 73 7.92 0.16 20.74
C ALA A 73 6.79 0.40 19.72
N HIS A 74 7.08 1.17 18.67
CA HIS A 74 6.18 1.37 17.54
C HIS A 74 5.94 0.07 16.77
N TRP A 75 7.00 -0.62 16.32
CA TRP A 75 6.87 -1.87 15.56
C TRP A 75 6.12 -2.96 16.32
N ASP A 76 6.32 -3.06 17.63
CA ASP A 76 5.67 -4.06 18.50
C ASP A 76 4.15 -3.87 18.63
N SER A 77 3.63 -2.65 18.40
CA SER A 77 2.24 -2.31 18.73
C SER A 77 1.45 -1.73 17.56
N PHE A 78 2.13 -1.14 16.57
CA PHE A 78 1.46 -0.44 15.49
C PHE A 78 0.73 -1.40 14.56
N TYR A 79 1.28 -2.54 14.18
CA TYR A 79 0.52 -3.62 13.53
C TYR A 79 0.69 -4.93 14.28
N THR A 80 -0.42 -5.64 14.45
CA THR A 80 -0.46 -6.91 15.18
C THR A 80 -1.18 -7.97 14.34
N ARG A 81 -1.12 -9.23 14.78
CA ARG A 81 -1.86 -10.32 14.14
C ARG A 81 -3.38 -10.06 14.06
N ASP A 82 -3.94 -9.31 15.00
CA ASP A 82 -5.37 -8.97 15.00
C ASP A 82 -5.74 -8.04 13.84
N ASP A 83 -4.84 -7.15 13.42
CA ASP A 83 -5.03 -6.33 12.23
C ASP A 83 -5.15 -7.21 10.97
N PHE A 84 -4.33 -8.26 10.86
CA PHE A 84 -4.36 -9.17 9.71
C PHE A 84 -5.66 -9.99 9.67
N LEU A 85 -6.17 -10.40 10.83
CA LEU A 85 -7.48 -11.05 10.94
C LEU A 85 -8.62 -10.10 10.55
N ALA A 86 -8.56 -8.84 10.98
CA ALA A 86 -9.55 -7.83 10.64
C ALA A 86 -9.52 -7.47 9.14
N ILE A 87 -8.33 -7.39 8.54
CA ILE A 87 -8.13 -7.21 7.09
C ILE A 87 -8.81 -8.36 6.33
N LYS A 88 -8.58 -9.61 6.76
CA LYS A 88 -9.23 -10.77 6.14
C LYS A 88 -10.76 -10.72 6.28
N ALA A 89 -11.24 -10.38 7.47
CA ALA A 89 -12.67 -10.26 7.75
C ALA A 89 -13.34 -9.16 6.92
N ALA A 90 -12.58 -8.12 6.55
CA ALA A 90 -13.03 -7.06 5.64
C ALA A 90 -13.15 -7.48 4.17
N GLY A 91 -12.87 -8.76 3.84
CA GLY A 91 -12.92 -9.26 2.46
C GLY A 91 -11.69 -8.94 1.63
N LEU A 92 -10.62 -8.43 2.25
CA LEU A 92 -9.35 -8.14 1.60
C LEU A 92 -8.51 -9.42 1.46
N ASN A 93 -7.72 -9.47 0.39
CA ASN A 93 -6.92 -10.65 0.00
C ASN A 93 -5.44 -10.34 -0.27
N ALA A 94 -5.00 -9.10 -0.05
CA ALA A 94 -3.61 -8.72 -0.26
C ALA A 94 -3.13 -7.64 0.71
N LEU A 95 -1.82 -7.62 0.98
CA LEU A 95 -1.13 -6.60 1.79
C LEU A 95 0.04 -6.04 1.00
N ARG A 96 0.22 -4.72 1.01
CA ARG A 96 1.46 -4.06 0.56
C ARG A 96 2.20 -3.55 1.79
N ILE A 97 3.47 -3.93 1.95
CA ILE A 97 4.27 -3.65 3.15
C ILE A 97 5.48 -2.81 2.76
N PRO A 98 5.43 -1.48 3.00
CA PRO A 98 6.56 -0.58 2.82
C PRO A 98 7.71 -0.92 3.76
N ILE A 99 8.94 -0.97 3.24
CA ILE A 99 10.16 -1.12 4.03
C ILE A 99 11.30 -0.26 3.47
N GLY A 100 12.09 0.37 4.36
CA GLY A 100 13.28 1.13 3.98
C GLY A 100 14.51 0.23 3.79
N TYR A 101 15.43 0.64 2.91
CA TYR A 101 16.66 -0.12 2.63
C TYR A 101 17.52 -0.39 3.88
N TRP A 102 17.47 0.51 4.88
CA TRP A 102 18.24 0.42 6.13
C TRP A 102 17.86 -0.76 7.01
N ALA A 103 16.74 -1.43 6.72
CA ALA A 103 16.39 -2.70 7.35
C ALA A 103 17.35 -3.85 6.94
N VAL A 104 18.06 -3.70 5.82
CA VAL A 104 18.91 -4.74 5.21
C VAL A 104 20.35 -4.26 5.01
N ASP A 105 20.55 -3.06 4.45
CA ASP A 105 21.87 -2.47 4.18
C ASP A 105 21.95 -1.11 4.90
N LEU A 106 22.65 -1.07 6.04
CA LEU A 106 22.84 0.14 6.86
C LEU A 106 24.32 0.43 7.02
N LEU A 107 24.74 1.66 6.69
CA LEU A 107 26.11 2.15 6.90
C LEU A 107 26.24 2.94 8.20
N ASP A 108 27.44 2.95 8.76
CA ASP A 108 27.69 3.55 10.08
C ASP A 108 27.34 5.04 10.17
N TYR A 109 27.56 5.80 9.10
CA TYR A 109 27.28 7.24 9.03
C TYR A 109 25.78 7.55 8.92
N GLU A 110 24.96 6.57 8.53
CA GLU A 110 23.52 6.75 8.41
C GLU A 110 22.91 6.71 9.82
N PRO A 111 22.05 7.68 10.18
CA PRO A 111 21.51 7.80 11.54
C PRO A 111 20.44 6.74 11.83
N TYR A 112 19.88 6.10 10.81
CA TYR A 112 18.89 5.04 10.93
C TYR A 112 19.34 3.92 11.87
N VAL A 113 18.37 3.12 12.28
CA VAL A 113 18.55 1.90 13.06
C VAL A 113 17.95 0.72 12.30
N SER A 114 18.60 -0.43 12.43
CA SER A 114 18.09 -1.69 11.90
C SER A 114 17.33 -2.47 12.98
N GLY A 115 16.30 -3.19 12.58
CA GLY A 115 15.46 -3.99 13.49
C GLY A 115 14.08 -4.35 12.93
N GLN A 116 13.71 -3.80 11.77
CA GLN A 116 12.45 -3.99 11.06
C GLN A 116 12.32 -5.39 10.45
N TYR A 117 13.43 -5.99 10.01
CA TYR A 117 13.41 -7.22 9.20
C TYR A 117 12.70 -8.41 9.87
N PRO A 118 12.87 -8.68 11.18
CA PRO A 118 12.08 -9.71 11.87
C PRO A 118 10.57 -9.45 11.89
N TYR A 119 10.14 -8.19 11.92
CA TYR A 119 8.72 -7.83 11.85
C TYR A 119 8.14 -8.06 10.45
N LEU A 120 8.93 -7.81 9.40
CA LEU A 120 8.55 -8.18 8.03
C LEU A 120 8.34 -9.69 7.90
N ILE A 121 9.29 -10.50 8.39
CA ILE A 121 9.17 -11.97 8.41
C ILE A 121 7.91 -12.40 9.19
N GLN A 122 7.67 -11.77 10.34
CA GLN A 122 6.50 -12.06 11.17
C GLN A 122 5.17 -11.74 10.45
N ALA A 123 5.07 -10.57 9.80
CA ALA A 123 3.90 -10.21 9.00
C ALA A 123 3.63 -11.20 7.87
N VAL A 124 4.70 -11.60 7.16
CA VAL A 124 4.62 -12.60 6.09
C VAL A 124 4.12 -13.95 6.63
N ASN A 125 4.62 -14.38 7.80
CA ASN A 125 4.16 -15.60 8.46
C ASN A 125 2.68 -15.49 8.88
N TRP A 126 2.24 -14.36 9.44
CA TRP A 126 0.82 -14.15 9.78
C TRP A 126 -0.08 -14.24 8.55
N ALA A 127 0.30 -13.60 7.44
CA ALA A 127 -0.45 -13.69 6.18
C ALA A 127 -0.55 -15.14 5.68
N GLN A 128 0.56 -15.90 5.75
CA GLN A 128 0.58 -17.31 5.38
C GLN A 128 -0.28 -18.19 6.30
N GLU A 129 -0.20 -18.01 7.62
CA GLU A 129 -0.96 -18.77 8.61
C GLU A 129 -2.47 -18.52 8.51
N ILE A 130 -2.88 -17.26 8.29
CA ILE A 130 -4.28 -16.88 8.13
C ILE A 130 -4.82 -17.41 6.79
N GLY A 131 -4.00 -17.37 5.75
CA GLY A 131 -4.30 -17.93 4.44
C GLY A 131 -5.18 -17.04 3.56
N GLY A 132 -4.94 -17.12 2.25
CA GLY A 132 -5.65 -16.30 1.26
C GLY A 132 -5.41 -14.80 1.40
N ILE A 133 -4.23 -14.43 1.92
CA ILE A 133 -3.69 -13.08 1.90
C ILE A 133 -2.34 -13.17 1.18
N SER A 134 -2.22 -12.50 0.05
CA SER A 134 -0.94 -12.36 -0.66
C SER A 134 -0.18 -11.14 -0.14
N VAL A 135 1.16 -11.13 -0.23
CA VAL A 135 1.97 -10.00 0.28
C VAL A 135 2.83 -9.43 -0.84
N LEU A 136 2.75 -8.11 -1.03
CA LEU A 136 3.65 -7.32 -1.85
C LEU A 136 4.62 -6.59 -0.91
N ILE A 137 5.90 -6.94 -0.97
CA ILE A 137 6.95 -6.25 -0.22
C ILE A 137 7.42 -5.08 -1.09
N ASP A 138 7.37 -3.88 -0.54
CA ASP A 138 7.65 -2.66 -1.27
C ASP A 138 8.92 -1.98 -0.72
N LEU A 139 9.96 -1.88 -1.54
CA LEU A 139 11.16 -1.14 -1.18
C LEU A 139 10.87 0.37 -1.28
N HIS A 140 10.38 0.90 -0.16
CA HIS A 140 9.74 2.20 -0.10
C HIS A 140 10.73 3.37 0.01
N GLY A 141 11.93 3.10 0.53
CA GLY A 141 13.02 4.08 0.60
C GLY A 141 14.34 3.48 0.11
N ALA A 142 15.03 4.22 -0.78
CA ALA A 142 16.35 3.84 -1.29
C ALA A 142 17.47 4.81 -0.80
N PRO A 143 18.74 4.37 -0.78
CA PRO A 143 19.87 5.22 -0.40
C PRO A 143 19.91 6.51 -1.20
N GLY A 144 20.08 7.63 -0.50
CA GLY A 144 20.09 8.97 -1.11
C GLY A 144 18.71 9.49 -1.53
N SER A 145 17.63 8.78 -1.24
CA SER A 145 16.25 9.08 -1.64
C SER A 145 16.02 9.12 -3.16
N GLN A 146 14.99 8.40 -3.59
CA GLN A 146 14.52 8.36 -4.98
C GLN A 146 13.53 9.48 -5.32
N ASN A 147 12.99 10.19 -4.32
CA ASN A 147 11.92 11.17 -4.53
C ASN A 147 12.05 12.48 -3.72
N GLY A 148 12.91 12.50 -2.70
CA GLY A 148 13.18 13.64 -1.83
C GLY A 148 12.10 13.92 -0.78
N GLN A 149 11.19 12.96 -0.55
CA GLN A 149 10.06 13.08 0.37
C GLN A 149 10.27 12.27 1.66
N ASP A 150 9.49 12.60 2.69
CA ASP A 150 9.54 11.93 4.00
C ASP A 150 9.26 10.43 3.91
N ASN A 151 8.34 10.03 3.02
CA ASN A 151 8.02 8.62 2.78
C ASN A 151 9.19 7.81 2.20
N SER A 152 10.26 8.43 1.72
CA SER A 152 11.49 7.71 1.34
C SER A 152 12.47 7.53 2.51
N GLY A 153 12.16 8.10 3.68
CA GLY A 153 13.00 8.15 4.88
C GLY A 153 13.92 9.38 4.97
N LEU A 154 14.11 10.11 3.87
CA LEU A 154 15.00 11.27 3.78
C LEU A 154 14.44 12.37 2.87
N ILE A 155 14.01 13.48 3.47
CA ILE A 155 13.65 14.70 2.78
C ILE A 155 14.92 15.38 2.24
N GLY A 156 14.86 15.85 1.00
CA GLY A 156 15.92 16.68 0.43
C GLY A 156 16.16 16.42 -1.05
N PRO A 157 17.40 16.59 -1.54
CA PRO A 157 17.71 16.31 -2.94
C PRO A 157 17.57 14.82 -3.25
N VAL A 158 17.11 14.51 -4.46
CA VAL A 158 17.08 13.14 -5.00
C VAL A 158 18.51 12.74 -5.36
N LEU A 159 19.16 11.87 -4.60
CA LEU A 159 20.55 11.45 -4.81
C LEU A 159 20.69 9.98 -5.22
N PHE A 160 19.57 9.28 -5.45
CA PHE A 160 19.54 7.85 -5.79
C PHE A 160 20.47 7.43 -6.93
N GLN A 161 20.56 8.19 -8.03
CA GLN A 161 21.47 7.89 -9.16
C GLN A 161 22.76 8.72 -9.17
N THR A 162 22.87 9.77 -8.34
CA THR A 162 24.06 10.65 -8.31
C THR A 162 25.33 9.95 -7.83
N ASN A 163 25.16 8.87 -7.08
CA ASN A 163 26.23 8.03 -6.62
C ASN A 163 25.89 6.59 -7.02
N THR A 164 26.66 6.00 -7.94
CA THR A 164 26.41 4.65 -8.45
C THR A 164 26.36 3.61 -7.33
N THR A 165 26.96 3.88 -6.16
CA THR A 165 26.82 2.97 -5.01
C THR A 165 25.40 2.88 -4.47
N ASN A 166 24.56 3.90 -4.63
CA ASN A 166 23.20 3.92 -4.08
C ASN A 166 22.27 2.97 -4.84
N SER A 167 22.27 3.02 -6.17
CA SER A 167 21.50 2.08 -7.00
C SER A 167 22.02 0.65 -6.86
N ASP A 168 23.34 0.44 -6.77
CA ASP A 168 23.94 -0.87 -6.51
C ASP A 168 23.57 -1.43 -5.12
N ARG A 169 23.56 -0.58 -4.08
CA ARG A 169 23.07 -0.95 -2.73
C ARG A 169 21.61 -1.39 -2.77
N THR A 170 20.79 -0.65 -3.50
CA THR A 170 19.36 -0.95 -3.68
C THR A 170 19.18 -2.30 -4.35
N LEU A 171 19.91 -2.59 -5.42
CA LEU A 171 19.88 -3.91 -6.07
C LEU A 171 20.28 -5.04 -5.12
N ARG A 172 21.29 -4.84 -4.25
CA ARG A 172 21.68 -5.83 -3.23
C ARG A 172 20.59 -6.06 -2.18
N VAL A 173 19.93 -4.99 -1.73
CA VAL A 173 18.78 -5.11 -0.80
C VAL A 173 17.66 -5.92 -1.44
N LEU A 174 17.31 -5.62 -2.68
CA LEU A 174 16.28 -6.35 -3.43
C LEU A 174 16.65 -7.82 -3.64
N GLN A 175 17.92 -8.13 -3.92
CA GLN A 175 18.41 -9.50 -4.03
C GLN A 175 18.28 -10.27 -2.70
N ASN A 176 18.62 -9.65 -1.58
CA ASN A 176 18.45 -10.24 -0.25
C ASN A 176 16.96 -10.52 0.06
N LEU A 177 16.09 -9.54 -0.19
CA LEU A 177 14.64 -9.70 -0.03
C LEU A 177 14.10 -10.83 -0.91
N THR A 178 14.54 -10.90 -2.17
CA THR A 178 14.12 -11.96 -3.09
C THR A 178 14.57 -13.34 -2.63
N GLN A 179 15.79 -13.46 -2.09
CA GLN A 179 16.29 -14.74 -1.57
C GLN A 179 15.46 -15.23 -0.38
N GLU A 180 15.14 -14.34 0.56
CA GLU A 180 14.34 -14.67 1.75
C GLU A 180 12.88 -14.98 1.38
N PHE A 181 12.27 -14.19 0.49
CA PHE A 181 10.83 -14.22 0.19
C PHE A 181 10.51 -14.86 -1.18
N SER A 182 11.30 -15.82 -1.63
CA SER A 182 11.22 -16.45 -2.98
C SER A 182 10.03 -17.42 -3.23
N ARG A 183 8.87 -17.24 -2.58
CA ARG A 183 7.71 -18.15 -2.70
C ARG A 183 6.58 -17.55 -3.55
N ASP A 184 5.72 -18.42 -4.08
CA ASP A 184 4.56 -18.09 -4.93
C ASP A 184 3.51 -17.13 -4.32
N VAL A 185 3.64 -16.78 -3.04
CA VAL A 185 2.70 -15.93 -2.28
C VAL A 185 3.14 -14.46 -2.26
N TYR A 186 4.37 -14.18 -2.74
CA TYR A 186 5.03 -12.89 -2.52
C TYR A 186 5.43 -12.21 -3.82
N GLY A 187 5.16 -10.91 -3.89
CA GLY A 187 5.68 -9.99 -4.90
C GLY A 187 6.68 -9.03 -4.27
N ILE A 188 7.60 -8.51 -5.08
CA ILE A 188 8.51 -7.44 -4.67
C ILE A 188 8.31 -6.27 -5.61
N GLU A 189 7.99 -5.10 -5.05
CA GLU A 189 8.07 -3.82 -5.73
C GLU A 189 9.46 -3.23 -5.50
N ILE A 190 10.13 -2.91 -6.60
CA ILE A 190 11.59 -2.70 -6.56
C ILE A 190 12.00 -1.32 -6.05
N LEU A 191 11.10 -0.36 -6.09
CA LEU A 191 11.34 1.01 -5.68
C LEU A 191 10.00 1.72 -5.62
N ASN A 192 9.69 2.46 -4.57
CA ASN A 192 8.46 3.27 -4.50
C ASN A 192 8.66 4.67 -5.13
N GLU A 193 7.69 5.15 -5.90
CA GLU A 193 7.54 6.56 -6.32
C GLU A 193 8.83 7.29 -6.80
N PRO A 194 9.67 6.73 -7.69
CA PRO A 194 10.87 7.43 -8.15
C PRO A 194 10.53 8.74 -8.87
N ARG A 195 11.11 9.85 -8.41
CA ARG A 195 10.89 11.17 -8.99
C ARG A 195 11.97 11.47 -10.03
N VAL A 196 11.64 11.23 -11.29
CA VAL A 196 12.50 11.60 -12.41
C VAL A 196 12.67 13.13 -12.45
N THR A 197 13.93 13.57 -12.39
CA THR A 197 14.33 14.98 -12.40
C THR A 197 15.37 15.21 -13.51
N PRO A 198 15.07 16.03 -14.54
CA PRO A 198 16.03 16.31 -15.61
C PRO A 198 17.37 16.82 -15.06
N GLY A 199 18.46 16.16 -15.46
CA GLY A 199 19.83 16.53 -15.06
C GLY A 199 20.34 15.92 -13.76
N ASN A 200 19.52 15.13 -13.05
CA ASN A 200 19.91 14.50 -11.79
C ASN A 200 19.52 13.02 -11.71
N PHE A 201 18.22 12.70 -11.90
CA PHE A 201 17.73 11.33 -12.03
C PHE A 201 16.84 11.23 -13.26
N THR A 202 17.38 10.77 -14.38
CA THR A 202 16.72 10.73 -15.68
C THR A 202 15.92 9.45 -15.88
N MET A 203 14.96 9.49 -16.82
CA MET A 203 14.18 8.31 -17.20
C MET A 203 15.05 7.20 -17.79
N THR A 204 16.16 7.55 -18.45
CA THR A 204 17.13 6.56 -18.97
C THR A 204 17.80 5.80 -17.83
N GLU A 205 18.19 6.49 -16.76
CA GLU A 205 18.79 5.88 -15.58
C GLU A 205 17.77 5.04 -14.81
N LEU A 206 16.52 5.51 -14.70
CA LEU A 206 15.43 4.72 -14.11
C LEU A 206 15.20 3.42 -14.88
N LYS A 207 15.06 3.51 -16.20
CA LYS A 207 14.88 2.32 -17.07
C LYS A 207 16.08 1.38 -16.99
N SER A 208 17.30 1.89 -16.85
CA SER A 208 18.51 1.07 -16.66
C SER A 208 18.49 0.32 -15.32
N PHE A 209 18.05 0.98 -14.25
CA PHE A 209 17.84 0.33 -12.95
C PHE A 209 16.75 -0.75 -13.02
N TYR A 210 15.62 -0.47 -13.68
CA TYR A 210 14.55 -1.46 -13.89
C TYR A 210 15.03 -2.68 -14.67
N THR A 211 15.81 -2.47 -15.74
CA THR A 211 16.45 -3.56 -16.49
C THR A 211 17.36 -4.39 -15.60
N ALA A 212 18.19 -3.75 -14.77
CA ALA A 212 19.09 -4.45 -13.86
C ALA A 212 18.32 -5.29 -12.82
N ALA A 213 17.30 -4.70 -12.18
CA ALA A 213 16.46 -5.40 -11.22
C ALA A 213 15.72 -6.59 -11.87
N ALA A 214 15.03 -6.34 -12.99
CA ALA A 214 14.26 -7.35 -13.72
C ALA A 214 15.11 -8.51 -14.26
N SER A 215 16.40 -8.28 -14.53
CA SER A 215 17.32 -9.35 -14.95
C SER A 215 17.61 -10.38 -13.85
N THR A 216 17.36 -10.03 -12.59
CA THR A 216 17.68 -10.87 -11.43
C THR A 216 16.44 -11.37 -10.67
N MET A 217 15.32 -10.67 -10.79
CA MET A 217 14.06 -11.01 -10.12
C MET A 217 12.86 -10.59 -10.95
N ARG A 218 11.71 -11.26 -10.74
CA ARG A 218 10.42 -10.74 -11.20
C ARG A 218 9.96 -9.67 -10.24
N ALA A 219 9.55 -8.52 -10.78
CA ALA A 219 9.33 -7.31 -10.01
C ALA A 219 8.06 -6.59 -10.46
N VAL A 220 7.40 -5.94 -9.50
CA VAL A 220 6.46 -4.86 -9.76
C VAL A 220 7.28 -3.57 -9.94
N LEU A 221 7.03 -2.83 -11.02
CA LEU A 221 7.73 -1.58 -11.32
C LEU A 221 6.78 -0.40 -11.13
N PRO A 222 7.14 0.66 -10.41
CA PRO A 222 6.28 1.83 -10.33
C PRO A 222 6.33 2.60 -11.66
N ASP A 223 5.23 3.26 -12.00
CA ASP A 223 5.09 4.04 -13.23
C ASP A 223 5.81 5.41 -13.20
N ALA A 224 6.43 5.75 -12.07
CA ALA A 224 7.11 7.03 -11.82
C ALA A 224 6.21 8.27 -12.04
N PHE A 225 4.89 8.13 -11.86
CA PHE A 225 3.87 9.14 -12.11
C PHE A 225 3.72 9.57 -13.59
N TYR A 226 4.26 8.79 -14.53
CA TYR A 226 4.02 9.01 -15.97
C TYR A 226 2.76 8.33 -16.49
N GLY A 227 2.09 7.55 -15.64
CA GLY A 227 0.89 6.81 -15.97
C GLY A 227 1.17 5.50 -16.72
N PRO A 228 0.29 4.49 -16.61
CA PRO A 228 0.50 3.17 -17.23
C PRO A 228 0.70 3.20 -18.75
N SER A 229 0.04 4.12 -19.45
CA SER A 229 0.16 4.27 -20.92
C SER A 229 1.57 4.58 -21.39
N TYR A 230 2.37 5.30 -20.59
CA TYR A 230 3.76 5.62 -20.94
C TYR A 230 4.61 4.36 -21.09
N TRP A 231 4.24 3.30 -20.37
CA TRP A 231 4.97 2.05 -20.27
C TRP A 231 4.44 0.95 -21.20
N ALA A 232 3.46 1.25 -22.06
CA ALA A 232 2.86 0.29 -23.01
C ALA A 232 3.88 -0.29 -24.00
N GLU A 233 4.93 0.46 -24.35
CA GLU A 233 6.00 0.03 -25.27
C GLU A 233 7.34 -0.23 -24.52
N TYR A 234 7.28 -0.46 -23.21
CA TYR A 234 8.48 -0.71 -22.41
C TYR A 234 8.59 -2.18 -22.00
N THR A 235 9.77 -2.73 -22.22
CA THR A 235 10.19 -4.02 -21.65
C THR A 235 11.55 -3.85 -20.98
N PRO A 236 11.75 -4.28 -19.72
CA PRO A 236 13.06 -4.20 -19.07
C PRO A 236 14.19 -4.86 -19.85
N GLU A 237 13.90 -5.97 -20.56
CA GLU A 237 14.89 -6.68 -21.39
C GLU A 237 15.13 -5.98 -22.75
N GLN A 238 14.20 -5.15 -23.20
CA GLN A 238 14.20 -4.46 -24.50
C GLN A 238 13.49 -3.10 -24.37
N ALA A 239 14.24 -2.04 -24.06
CA ALA A 239 13.69 -0.71 -23.80
C ALA A 239 12.94 -0.07 -25.00
N SER A 240 13.07 -0.64 -26.20
CA SER A 240 12.39 -0.24 -27.45
C SER A 240 11.48 -1.33 -28.01
N ALA A 241 10.87 -2.15 -27.13
CA ALA A 241 9.98 -3.22 -27.54
C ALA A 241 8.65 -2.67 -28.10
N ALA A 242 8.10 -3.34 -29.11
CA ALA A 242 6.76 -3.02 -29.64
C ALA A 242 5.61 -3.53 -28.75
N SER A 243 5.92 -4.24 -27.66
CA SER A 243 4.98 -4.78 -26.67
C SER A 243 5.70 -5.01 -25.34
N PRO A 244 5.01 -4.95 -24.19
CA PRO A 244 5.64 -5.16 -22.90
C PRO A 244 5.97 -6.64 -22.65
N ALA A 245 6.97 -6.91 -21.80
CA ALA A 245 7.35 -8.28 -21.45
C ALA A 245 6.19 -9.01 -20.77
N ILE A 246 6.03 -10.28 -21.13
CA ILE A 246 5.11 -11.18 -20.44
C ILE A 246 5.55 -11.29 -18.97
N GLY A 247 4.69 -10.82 -18.06
CA GLY A 247 4.95 -10.84 -16.61
C GLY A 247 5.43 -9.52 -16.03
N LEU A 248 5.55 -8.44 -16.83
CA LEU A 248 5.71 -7.09 -16.30
C LEU A 248 4.42 -6.65 -15.60
N THR A 249 4.54 -6.27 -14.33
CA THR A 249 3.46 -5.63 -13.57
C THR A 249 3.87 -4.22 -13.21
N LEU A 250 2.98 -3.27 -13.46
CA LEU A 250 3.13 -1.88 -13.07
C LEU A 250 2.39 -1.61 -11.77
N ASP A 251 2.97 -0.74 -10.95
CA ASP A 251 2.27 -0.03 -9.89
C ASP A 251 2.01 1.42 -10.34
N THR A 252 0.78 1.89 -10.19
CA THR A 252 0.40 3.28 -10.40
C THR A 252 -0.33 3.83 -9.18
N HIS A 253 -0.01 5.05 -8.78
CA HIS A 253 -0.62 5.70 -7.62
C HIS A 253 -1.64 6.73 -8.08
N GLN A 254 -2.87 6.62 -7.58
CA GLN A 254 -4.00 7.45 -8.00
C GLN A 254 -4.52 8.25 -6.81
N TYR A 255 -4.18 9.54 -6.77
CA TYR A 255 -4.57 10.43 -5.69
C TYR A 255 -5.26 11.68 -6.21
N TYR A 256 -6.31 12.10 -5.52
CA TYR A 256 -6.93 13.41 -5.65
C TYR A 256 -6.55 14.34 -4.49
N ALA A 257 -5.61 13.90 -3.65
CA ALA A 257 -5.22 14.56 -2.39
C ALA A 257 -4.20 15.68 -2.57
N PHE A 258 -3.49 15.71 -3.70
CA PHE A 258 -2.32 16.58 -3.92
C PHE A 258 -2.55 17.54 -5.07
N SER A 259 -1.91 18.72 -4.98
CA SER A 259 -1.95 19.71 -6.04
C SER A 259 -1.43 19.12 -7.36
N PRO A 260 -2.11 19.37 -8.49
CA PRO A 260 -3.23 20.31 -8.67
C PRO A 260 -4.64 19.70 -8.51
N LEU A 261 -4.77 18.46 -8.04
CA LEU A 261 -6.03 17.71 -8.02
C LEU A 261 -6.85 17.91 -6.73
N ASN A 262 -6.21 18.44 -5.68
CA ASN A 262 -6.73 18.57 -4.31
C ASN A 262 -7.76 19.69 -4.08
N ASP A 263 -8.40 20.22 -5.11
CA ASP A 263 -9.49 21.19 -4.95
C ASP A 263 -10.45 21.09 -6.15
N LEU A 264 -10.49 19.92 -6.82
CA LEU A 264 -11.35 19.69 -7.96
C LEU A 264 -12.81 19.48 -7.54
N PRO A 265 -13.80 19.96 -8.32
CA PRO A 265 -15.19 19.63 -8.10
C PRO A 265 -15.45 18.12 -8.14
N HIS A 266 -16.39 17.63 -7.32
CA HIS A 266 -16.71 16.20 -7.21
C HIS A 266 -16.96 15.52 -8.56
N ASN A 267 -17.69 16.18 -9.47
CA ASN A 267 -17.96 15.62 -10.80
C ASN A 267 -16.69 15.48 -11.64
N VAL A 268 -15.74 16.42 -11.54
CA VAL A 268 -14.47 16.37 -12.26
C VAL A 268 -13.59 15.23 -11.74
N ILE A 269 -13.62 15.00 -10.42
CA ILE A 269 -12.94 13.85 -9.79
C ILE A 269 -13.54 12.54 -10.32
N LEU A 270 -14.87 12.40 -10.32
CA LEU A 270 -15.55 11.21 -10.81
C LEU A 270 -15.28 10.95 -12.30
N ASP A 271 -15.26 12.00 -13.12
CA ASP A 271 -14.91 11.90 -14.55
C ASP A 271 -13.46 11.44 -14.74
N SER A 272 -12.53 11.96 -13.93
CA SER A 272 -11.13 11.53 -13.92
C SER A 272 -10.99 10.04 -13.53
N ILE A 273 -11.68 9.59 -12.48
CA ILE A 273 -11.70 8.19 -12.05
C ILE A 273 -12.26 7.31 -13.17
N CYS A 274 -13.31 7.76 -13.84
CA CYS A 274 -13.92 7.05 -14.97
C CYS A 274 -12.96 6.94 -16.16
N ASN A 275 -12.16 7.96 -16.45
CA ASN A 275 -11.12 7.90 -17.48
C ASN A 275 -10.03 6.88 -17.15
N VAL A 276 -9.60 6.80 -15.89
CA VAL A 276 -8.66 5.77 -15.42
C VAL A 276 -9.28 4.37 -15.56
N SER A 277 -10.56 4.20 -15.20
CA SER A 277 -11.30 2.95 -15.39
C SER A 277 -11.27 2.49 -16.85
N GLN A 278 -11.60 3.39 -17.78
CA GLN A 278 -11.65 3.06 -19.22
C GLN A 278 -10.26 2.69 -19.75
N LEU A 279 -9.23 3.39 -19.30
CA LEU A 279 -7.85 3.11 -19.66
C LEU A 279 -7.42 1.70 -19.20
N LEU A 280 -7.59 1.41 -17.92
CA LEU A 280 -7.15 0.15 -17.32
C LEU A 280 -8.01 -1.06 -17.69
N LYS A 281 -9.19 -0.85 -18.30
CA LYS A 281 -10.07 -1.92 -18.80
C LYS A 281 -9.99 -2.12 -20.32
N SER A 282 -9.22 -1.30 -21.01
CA SER A 282 -9.03 -1.41 -22.45
C SER A 282 -8.03 -2.54 -22.77
N ILE A 283 -8.56 -3.68 -23.23
CA ILE A 283 -7.76 -4.87 -23.61
C ILE A 283 -6.81 -4.58 -24.78
N SER A 284 -7.15 -3.61 -25.64
CA SER A 284 -6.33 -3.21 -26.79
C SER A 284 -5.33 -2.09 -26.49
N SER A 285 -5.15 -1.70 -25.22
CA SER A 285 -4.29 -0.57 -24.84
C SER A 285 -2.79 -0.86 -24.93
N GLY A 286 -2.39 -2.13 -24.90
CA GLY A 286 -0.98 -2.52 -24.80
C GLY A 286 -0.35 -2.23 -23.44
N ILE A 287 -1.14 -1.73 -22.47
CA ILE A 287 -0.67 -1.45 -21.11
C ILE A 287 -0.33 -2.78 -20.41
N PRO A 288 0.82 -2.88 -19.71
CA PRO A 288 1.12 -4.06 -18.90
C PRO A 288 0.07 -4.30 -17.81
N LEU A 289 0.08 -5.47 -17.18
CA LEU A 289 -0.73 -5.70 -15.99
C LEU A 289 -0.42 -4.60 -14.97
N THR A 290 -1.44 -3.97 -14.42
CA THR A 290 -1.31 -2.76 -13.61
C THR A 290 -2.15 -2.89 -12.35
N VAL A 291 -1.50 -2.78 -11.21
CA VAL A 291 -2.16 -2.62 -9.91
C VAL A 291 -2.18 -1.14 -9.56
N VAL A 292 -3.27 -0.68 -8.94
CA VAL A 292 -3.27 0.65 -8.29
C VAL A 292 -2.78 0.47 -6.86
N GLY A 293 -1.47 0.54 -6.63
CA GLY A 293 -0.83 0.24 -5.35
C GLY A 293 -1.06 1.28 -4.27
N GLU A 294 -1.46 2.49 -4.65
CA GLU A 294 -1.85 3.50 -3.70
C GLU A 294 -2.99 4.38 -4.21
N TRP A 295 -3.98 4.59 -3.33
CA TRP A 295 -5.07 5.54 -3.49
C TRP A 295 -5.73 5.79 -2.13
N SER A 296 -6.47 6.89 -1.99
CA SER A 296 -7.18 7.24 -0.76
C SER A 296 -8.52 7.95 -1.06
N LEU A 297 -9.21 8.44 -0.03
CA LEU A 297 -10.44 9.22 -0.19
C LEU A 297 -10.23 10.72 -0.01
N GLU A 298 -8.98 11.17 0.02
CA GLU A 298 -8.63 12.59 0.17
C GLU A 298 -8.72 13.31 -1.19
N THR A 299 -9.48 14.40 -1.24
CA THR A 299 -9.77 15.16 -2.47
C THR A 299 -9.50 16.65 -2.35
N GLY A 300 -9.05 17.11 -1.18
CA GLY A 300 -8.86 18.53 -0.92
C GLY A 300 -9.27 18.98 0.47
N ASN A 301 -8.73 20.14 0.89
CA ASN A 301 -8.76 20.69 2.23
C ASN A 301 -9.43 19.81 3.33
N ALA A 302 -8.63 18.96 3.98
CA ALA A 302 -7.89 19.40 5.17
C ALA A 302 -6.54 18.67 5.33
N PRO A 303 -5.45 19.41 5.57
CA PRO A 303 -4.81 19.31 6.89
C PRO A 303 -4.21 20.63 7.43
N ASN A 304 -4.66 21.79 6.95
CA ASN A 304 -4.29 23.08 7.56
C ASN A 304 -5.19 23.52 8.74
N SER A 305 -6.08 22.65 9.25
CA SER A 305 -6.62 22.85 10.58
C SER A 305 -5.75 22.10 11.58
N THR A 306 -4.84 22.83 12.21
CA THR A 306 -4.16 22.51 13.48
C THR A 306 -5.13 22.29 14.66
N SER A 307 -6.43 22.19 14.39
CA SER A 307 -7.44 21.78 15.33
C SER A 307 -8.12 20.54 14.79
N SER A 308 -8.28 19.54 15.65
CA SER A 308 -9.19 18.40 15.55
C SER A 308 -10.68 18.77 15.28
N ALA A 309 -10.97 20.02 14.93
CA ALA A 309 -12.29 20.60 14.78
C ALA A 309 -12.82 20.62 13.34
N GLN A 310 -12.01 20.33 12.31
CA GLN A 310 -12.51 20.06 10.94
C GLN A 310 -12.31 18.60 10.46
N ASN A 311 -11.64 17.78 11.26
CA ASN A 311 -12.05 16.40 11.53
C ASN A 311 -13.40 16.31 12.30
N GLY A 312 -14.12 17.43 12.47
CA GLY A 312 -15.03 17.64 13.59
C GLY A 312 -16.50 17.27 13.39
N GLN A 313 -16.97 16.91 12.19
CA GLN A 313 -18.35 16.41 12.04
C GLN A 313 -18.44 15.24 11.06
N ASP A 314 -18.72 14.06 11.61
CA ASP A 314 -19.19 12.88 10.90
C ASP A 314 -20.61 13.14 10.35
N THR A 315 -20.70 13.92 9.28
CA THR A 315 -21.99 14.25 8.65
C THR A 315 -22.44 13.15 7.69
N GLN A 316 -23.76 13.02 7.54
CA GLN A 316 -24.35 12.10 6.57
C GLN A 316 -23.92 12.43 5.13
N GLU A 317 -23.78 13.72 4.81
CA GLU A 317 -23.28 14.21 3.52
C GLU A 317 -21.84 13.76 3.25
N LYS A 318 -20.93 13.93 4.23
CA LYS A 318 -19.54 13.47 4.13
C LYS A 318 -19.49 11.97 3.89
N ARG A 319 -20.22 11.17 4.67
CA ARG A 319 -20.26 9.70 4.49
C ARG A 319 -20.84 9.30 3.12
N THR A 320 -21.83 10.04 2.62
CA THR A 320 -22.41 9.80 1.29
C THR A 320 -21.39 10.05 0.20
N TRP A 321 -20.64 11.16 0.29
CA TRP A 321 -19.56 11.47 -0.65
C TRP A 321 -18.44 10.43 -0.60
N LEU A 322 -17.91 10.13 0.60
CA LEU A 322 -16.85 9.14 0.78
C LEU A 322 -17.26 7.76 0.26
N ARG A 323 -18.53 7.39 0.41
CA ARG A 323 -19.07 6.14 -0.11
C ARG A 323 -19.09 6.11 -1.64
N LEU A 324 -19.56 7.18 -2.28
CA LEU A 324 -19.53 7.31 -3.74
C LEU A 324 -18.10 7.29 -4.27
N LEU A 325 -17.21 8.06 -3.65
CA LEU A 325 -15.81 8.13 -4.04
C LEU A 325 -15.10 6.79 -3.89
N PHE A 326 -15.34 6.06 -2.79
CA PHE A 326 -14.80 4.72 -2.57
C PHE A 326 -15.28 3.73 -3.64
N GLU A 327 -16.58 3.67 -3.92
CA GLU A 327 -17.11 2.76 -4.93
C GLU A 327 -16.72 3.14 -6.36
N ALA A 328 -16.57 4.44 -6.65
CA ALA A 328 -16.06 4.91 -7.94
C ALA A 328 -14.63 4.40 -8.21
N GLN A 329 -13.75 4.56 -7.23
CA GLN A 329 -12.37 4.08 -7.29
C GLN A 329 -12.30 2.55 -7.30
N LEU A 330 -13.10 1.88 -6.47
CA LEU A 330 -13.22 0.41 -6.47
C LEU A 330 -13.62 -0.12 -7.84
N ALA A 331 -14.63 0.48 -8.48
CA ALA A 331 -15.07 0.11 -9.81
C ALA A 331 -13.97 0.37 -10.84
N ALA A 332 -13.27 1.50 -10.75
CA ALA A 332 -12.22 1.86 -11.70
C ALA A 332 -11.00 0.94 -11.63
N TYR A 333 -10.58 0.57 -10.42
CA TYR A 333 -9.32 -0.13 -10.18
C TYR A 333 -9.48 -1.65 -10.10
N SER A 334 -10.72 -2.17 -10.16
CA SER A 334 -10.99 -3.61 -10.21
C SER A 334 -11.22 -4.07 -11.66
N PRO A 335 -10.61 -5.19 -12.10
CA PRO A 335 -10.99 -5.81 -13.35
C PRO A 335 -12.42 -6.32 -13.29
N ASN A 336 -13.12 -6.25 -14.43
CA ASN A 336 -14.45 -6.82 -14.62
C ASN A 336 -14.53 -7.81 -15.79
N ALA A 337 -13.42 -8.04 -16.48
CA ALA A 337 -13.27 -9.03 -17.54
C ALA A 337 -11.84 -9.58 -17.56
N PRO A 338 -11.61 -10.79 -18.13
CA PRO A 338 -10.25 -11.28 -18.36
C PRO A 338 -9.47 -10.37 -19.31
N ASP A 339 -8.15 -10.50 -19.29
CA ASP A 339 -7.20 -9.83 -20.20
C ASP A 339 -7.19 -8.29 -20.13
N GLN A 340 -7.82 -7.70 -19.11
CA GLN A 340 -7.71 -6.28 -18.81
C GLN A 340 -6.36 -5.96 -18.15
N PRO A 341 -5.77 -4.78 -18.43
CA PRO A 341 -4.59 -4.31 -17.72
C PRO A 341 -4.78 -4.27 -16.19
N SER A 342 -5.93 -3.80 -15.71
CA SER A 342 -6.24 -3.73 -14.27
C SER A 342 -6.16 -5.11 -13.61
N ILE A 343 -5.38 -5.24 -12.53
CA ILE A 343 -5.36 -6.46 -11.71
C ILE A 343 -5.87 -6.25 -10.28
N GLY A 344 -6.22 -5.02 -9.91
CA GLY A 344 -6.76 -4.68 -8.60
C GLY A 344 -6.06 -3.48 -7.97
N TRP A 345 -6.11 -3.40 -6.64
CA TRP A 345 -5.72 -2.20 -5.91
C TRP A 345 -5.27 -2.45 -4.46
N PHE A 346 -4.54 -1.49 -3.91
CA PHE A 346 -4.19 -1.40 -2.50
C PHE A 346 -4.57 -0.01 -1.96
N PHE A 347 -5.45 0.05 -0.97
CA PHE A 347 -5.84 1.31 -0.33
C PHE A 347 -4.73 1.79 0.61
N TRP A 348 -4.40 3.08 0.54
CA TRP A 348 -3.45 3.72 1.44
C TRP A 348 -4.19 4.48 2.55
N ALA A 349 -4.25 3.98 3.79
CA ALA A 349 -3.68 2.75 4.35
C ALA A 349 -4.72 1.97 5.20
N TRP A 350 -4.34 0.80 5.76
CA TRP A 350 -5.23 0.07 6.68
C TRP A 350 -5.67 0.95 7.85
N LYS A 351 -4.73 1.69 8.44
CA LYS A 351 -4.96 2.63 9.54
C LYS A 351 -3.93 3.75 9.61
N THR A 352 -4.30 4.81 10.31
CA THR A 352 -3.42 5.86 10.82
C THR A 352 -3.58 5.93 12.35
N GLU A 353 -2.62 6.51 13.08
CA GLU A 353 -2.74 6.66 14.55
C GLU A 353 -4.04 7.38 14.95
N ASP A 354 -4.34 8.47 14.25
CA ASP A 354 -5.51 9.32 14.52
C ASP A 354 -6.80 8.86 13.81
N ASP A 355 -6.76 7.75 13.06
CA ASP A 355 -7.86 7.26 12.22
C ASP A 355 -8.46 8.36 11.31
N ILE A 356 -7.63 8.96 10.48
CA ILE A 356 -8.06 10.02 9.56
C ILE A 356 -9.02 9.44 8.53
N ASP A 357 -10.23 10.01 8.44
CA ASP A 357 -11.34 9.49 7.62
C ASP A 357 -10.92 9.10 6.19
N THR A 358 -10.08 9.92 5.57
CA THR A 358 -9.69 9.78 4.16
C THR A 358 -8.51 8.84 3.94
N TRP A 359 -7.78 8.46 5.00
CA TRP A 359 -6.54 7.68 4.96
C TRP A 359 -6.57 6.39 5.79
N SER A 360 -7.63 6.15 6.58
CA SER A 360 -7.80 4.94 7.41
C SER A 360 -8.95 4.06 6.88
N TYR A 361 -8.60 2.93 6.26
CA TYR A 361 -9.57 1.95 5.77
C TYR A 361 -10.45 1.40 6.89
N ARG A 362 -9.85 1.03 8.03
CA ARG A 362 -10.59 0.52 9.19
C ARG A 362 -11.58 1.55 9.74
N HIS A 363 -11.24 2.84 9.68
CA HIS A 363 -12.14 3.90 10.12
C HIS A 363 -13.35 4.02 9.19
N GLY A 364 -13.13 3.87 7.88
CA GLY A 364 -14.23 3.85 6.91
C GLY A 364 -15.20 2.70 7.09
N ILE A 365 -14.72 1.52 7.48
CA ILE A 365 -15.59 0.41 7.89
C ILE A 365 -16.37 0.81 9.14
N ALA A 366 -15.66 1.32 10.16
CA ALA A 366 -16.28 1.68 11.43
C ALA A 366 -17.37 2.75 11.25
N LEU A 367 -17.18 3.71 10.33
CA LEU A 367 -18.15 4.77 10.01
C LEU A 367 -19.18 4.39 8.93
N GLY A 368 -18.98 3.27 8.22
CA GLY A 368 -19.95 2.69 7.28
C GLY A 368 -19.94 3.29 5.87
N TYR A 369 -18.96 4.15 5.54
CA TYR A 369 -18.74 4.61 4.16
C TYR A 369 -17.81 3.68 3.37
N ILE A 370 -17.16 2.71 4.02
CA ILE A 370 -16.53 1.54 3.38
C ILE A 370 -17.34 0.30 3.78
N PRO A 371 -17.65 -0.64 2.86
CA PRO A 371 -18.29 -1.90 3.18
C PRO A 371 -17.52 -2.71 4.24
N SER A 372 -18.26 -3.37 5.13
CA SER A 372 -17.67 -4.25 6.15
C SER A 372 -17.04 -5.52 5.56
N ASP A 373 -17.47 -5.93 4.38
CA ASP A 373 -16.86 -6.98 3.57
C ASP A 373 -16.90 -6.54 2.10
N VAL A 374 -15.77 -6.07 1.59
CA VAL A 374 -15.66 -5.57 0.19
C VAL A 374 -15.75 -6.71 -0.84
N SER A 375 -15.62 -7.96 -0.40
CA SER A 375 -15.78 -9.12 -1.28
C SER A 375 -17.24 -9.46 -1.56
N ASN A 376 -18.15 -9.00 -0.69
CA ASN A 376 -19.58 -9.17 -0.85
C ASN A 376 -20.18 -8.02 -1.66
N SER A 377 -20.45 -8.27 -2.95
CA SER A 377 -21.03 -7.29 -3.86
C SER A 377 -22.41 -6.79 -3.44
N SER A 378 -23.16 -7.52 -2.60
CA SER A 378 -24.45 -7.05 -2.07
C SER A 378 -24.30 -5.89 -1.08
N GLN A 379 -23.08 -5.65 -0.58
CA GLN A 379 -22.79 -4.49 0.25
C GLN A 379 -22.46 -3.26 -0.59
N LEU A 380 -22.25 -3.34 -1.90
CA LEU A 380 -22.05 -2.20 -2.79
C LEU A 380 -23.39 -1.55 -3.15
N VAL A 381 -23.37 -0.24 -3.37
CA VAL A 381 -24.59 0.59 -3.50
C VAL A 381 -24.73 1.16 -4.90
N PHE A 382 -23.65 1.64 -5.48
CA PHE A 382 -23.67 2.35 -6.76
C PHE A 382 -23.60 1.34 -7.91
N PRO A 383 -24.59 1.33 -8.83
CA PRO A 383 -24.52 0.49 -10.01
C PRO A 383 -23.29 0.82 -10.87
N ILE A 384 -22.70 -0.21 -11.48
CA ILE A 384 -21.60 -0.03 -12.44
C ILE A 384 -22.19 -0.01 -13.85
N LEU A 385 -21.94 1.08 -14.58
CA LEU A 385 -22.33 1.28 -15.96
C LEU A 385 -21.51 0.35 -16.90
N ALA A 386 -22.00 0.17 -18.12
CA ALA A 386 -21.28 -0.61 -19.15
C ALA A 386 -19.89 -0.03 -19.48
N SER A 387 -19.67 1.27 -19.25
CA SER A 387 -18.36 1.93 -19.34
C SER A 387 -17.36 1.48 -18.27
N GLY A 388 -17.80 0.71 -17.27
CA GLY A 388 -17.01 0.32 -16.11
C GLY A 388 -16.96 1.38 -15.01
N CYS A 389 -17.63 2.51 -15.18
CA CYS A 389 -17.72 3.60 -14.20
C CYS A 389 -18.97 3.45 -13.33
N VAL A 390 -18.96 4.02 -12.13
CA VAL A 390 -20.17 4.06 -11.29
C VAL A 390 -21.23 5.00 -11.87
N ASP A 391 -22.49 4.67 -11.66
CA ASP A 391 -23.61 5.58 -11.89
C ASP A 391 -23.69 6.60 -10.75
N SER A 392 -23.01 7.73 -10.92
CA SER A 392 -23.02 8.83 -9.94
C SER A 392 -24.37 9.54 -9.82
N SER A 393 -25.33 9.26 -10.71
CA SER A 393 -26.70 9.77 -10.63
C SER A 393 -27.61 8.92 -9.75
N PHE A 394 -27.13 7.73 -9.32
CA PHE A 394 -27.89 6.84 -8.46
C PHE A 394 -28.18 7.51 -7.10
N ASN A 395 -29.47 7.55 -6.74
CA ASN A 395 -29.90 8.22 -5.53
C ASN A 395 -29.55 7.38 -4.29
N TYR A 396 -28.47 7.76 -3.61
CA TYR A 396 -28.05 7.18 -2.34
C TYR A 396 -27.80 8.26 -1.30
N THR A 397 -28.11 7.94 -0.05
CA THR A 397 -27.72 8.72 1.10
C THR A 397 -27.25 7.75 2.18
N ALA A 398 -26.06 7.97 2.72
CA ALA A 398 -25.53 7.14 3.79
C ALA A 398 -26.50 7.10 4.98
N PRO A 399 -26.63 6.00 5.74
CA PRO A 399 -27.48 5.96 6.91
C PRO A 399 -27.17 7.09 7.90
N SER A 400 -28.20 7.65 8.54
CA SER A 400 -28.02 8.55 9.67
C SER A 400 -27.46 7.73 10.84
N LYS A 401 -26.19 7.96 11.17
CA LYS A 401 -25.61 7.33 12.35
C LYS A 401 -26.12 8.09 13.56
N ALA A 402 -26.76 7.41 14.51
CA ALA A 402 -26.91 7.97 15.85
C ALA A 402 -25.50 8.34 16.33
N GLY A 403 -25.31 9.59 16.75
CA GLY A 403 -23.98 10.14 17.00
C GLY A 403 -23.14 9.19 17.83
N VAL A 404 -22.10 8.60 17.23
CA VAL A 404 -21.27 7.61 17.91
C VAL A 404 -20.58 8.33 19.05
N SER A 405 -20.94 7.97 20.27
CA SER A 405 -20.31 8.53 21.46
C SER A 405 -18.83 8.13 21.50
N ALA A 406 -18.00 8.90 22.20
CA ALA A 406 -16.59 8.51 22.41
C ALA A 406 -16.47 7.13 23.11
N ALA A 407 -17.51 6.69 23.83
CA ALA A 407 -17.62 5.38 24.44
C ALA A 407 -17.90 4.27 23.42
N GLU A 408 -18.77 4.50 22.43
CA GLU A 408 -19.05 3.54 21.35
C GLU A 408 -17.89 3.43 20.36
N ARG A 409 -17.10 4.50 20.13
CA ARG A 409 -15.81 4.38 19.41
C ARG A 409 -14.86 3.43 20.14
N LYS A 410 -14.84 3.49 21.48
CA LYS A 410 -14.05 2.60 22.34
C LYS A 410 -14.62 1.17 22.36
N GLU A 411 -15.93 1.00 22.22
CA GLU A 411 -16.58 -0.31 22.12
C GLU A 411 -16.46 -0.96 20.75
N ILE A 412 -16.50 -0.23 19.63
CA ILE A 412 -16.19 -0.78 18.30
C ILE A 412 -14.74 -1.27 18.26
N ASN A 413 -13.80 -0.47 18.79
CA ASN A 413 -12.40 -0.89 18.96
C ASN A 413 -12.27 -2.09 19.92
N ARG A 414 -13.11 -2.20 20.95
CA ARG A 414 -13.20 -3.40 21.80
C ARG A 414 -13.88 -4.59 21.12
N CYS A 415 -14.84 -4.40 20.22
CA CYS A 415 -15.50 -5.47 19.48
C CYS A 415 -14.52 -6.16 18.53
N PHE A 416 -13.61 -5.41 17.90
CA PHE A 416 -12.46 -5.98 17.21
C PHE A 416 -11.51 -6.73 18.18
N GLY A 417 -11.32 -6.24 19.41
CA GLY A 417 -10.55 -6.96 20.46
C GLY A 417 -11.27 -8.13 21.15
N LEU A 418 -12.60 -8.24 21.10
CA LEU A 418 -13.39 -9.29 21.78
C LEU A 418 -13.55 -10.55 20.91
N LEU A 419 -13.46 -10.43 19.59
CA LEU A 419 -13.26 -11.58 18.68
C LEU A 419 -11.93 -12.32 18.96
N ALA A 420 -10.91 -11.62 19.49
CA ALA A 420 -9.64 -12.21 19.92
C ALA A 420 -9.75 -13.05 21.22
N LEU A 421 -10.70 -12.73 22.11
CA LEU A 421 -10.94 -13.50 23.34
C LEU A 421 -11.73 -14.79 23.08
N MET A 422 -12.59 -14.84 22.07
CA MET A 422 -13.33 -16.06 21.73
C MET A 422 -12.48 -17.12 21.02
N SER A 423 -11.35 -16.73 20.42
CA SER A 423 -10.39 -17.65 19.77
C SER A 423 -9.27 -18.12 20.70
N ALA A 424 -9.06 -17.45 21.85
CA ALA A 424 -8.11 -17.88 22.88
C ALA A 424 -8.69 -18.90 23.89
N VAL A 425 -10.01 -19.10 23.92
CA VAL A 425 -10.69 -19.98 24.90
C VAL A 425 -10.78 -21.45 24.45
N THR A 426 -10.33 -21.81 23.24
CA THR A 426 -10.31 -23.21 22.76
C THR A 426 -8.95 -23.91 22.82
N TRP A 427 -7.92 -23.29 23.42
CA TRP A 427 -6.59 -23.92 23.60
C TRP A 427 -6.14 -24.06 25.06
N TRP A 428 -7.08 -24.24 25.99
CA TRP A 428 -6.80 -24.68 27.37
C TRP A 428 -7.79 -25.77 27.80
N ASN A 429 -7.69 -26.96 27.20
CA ASN A 429 -8.11 -28.22 27.82
C ASN A 429 -7.72 -29.39 26.92
N LEU A 430 -6.53 -29.94 27.14
CA LEU A 430 -6.18 -31.36 26.92
C LEU A 430 -4.73 -31.55 27.41
N GLY A 431 -4.56 -31.60 28.72
CA GLY A 431 -3.24 -31.69 29.34
C GLY A 431 -3.27 -32.19 30.77
N THR A 432 -4.04 -33.24 31.09
CA THR A 432 -3.85 -34.00 32.35
C THR A 432 -4.56 -35.37 32.34
N ILE A 433 -3.88 -36.43 31.90
CA ILE A 433 -4.04 -37.82 32.42
C ILE A 433 -2.64 -38.46 32.28
N ALA A 434 -1.76 -38.33 33.27
CA ALA A 434 -1.58 -39.22 34.43
C ALA A 434 -0.68 -40.43 34.12
N LYS A 435 0.39 -40.52 34.93
CA LYS A 435 1.34 -41.63 35.08
C LYS A 435 0.62 -42.96 35.34
N PHE A 436 0.91 -43.98 34.52
CA PHE A 436 1.57 -45.26 34.83
C PHE A 436 1.50 -46.18 33.63
#